data_AF-A0A318SMF8-F1
#
_entry.id   AF-A0A318SMF8-F1
#
_cell.length_a   1.000
_cell.length_b   1.000
_cell.length_c   1.000
_cell.angle_alpha   90.00
_cell.angle_beta   90.00
_cell.angle_gamma   90.00
#
_symmetry.space_group_name_H-M   'P 1'
#
loop_
_entity.id
_entity.type
_entity.pdbx_description
1 polymer ?
#
loop_
_entity_poly.entity_id
_entity_poly.type
_entity_poly.pdbx_seq_one_letter_code
_entity_poly.pdbx_strand_id
1 'polypeptide(L)'
;MSNLSIHYPRRSAAKAAIALTPWPAPIPPQWQRMAQQKGFTVTDRVGDRYHVLLRCRDCGGLTMAKAYTLRTAQPKCAACGDRALRDTAAAARLTFLRRDAEDRHYAVYRAPCGHEVRRQLELVQRIAAGKVQVRCETCFQAEVAAEAIAQGWQLLGPDPDGHDGYRLYRHGCGHEQRVARVNMRTGRFACAGCDAGWAAEPNRIYLMRLDLEGVGVVVKLGHSRLPLSRMRYQLGLDPERRQELIHEVRMPSGHEALRVERGMHARLLREIPDLVVPREALEAARINVTREIYRAEAEPRLRSLLDDLEDAIGTGS
;
A
#
# COMPACT_ATOMS: atom_id res chain seq x y z
N MET A 1 -30.88 -37.89 -18.70
CA MET A 1 -31.50 -37.06 -17.64
C MET A 1 -30.44 -36.12 -17.10
N SER A 2 -30.42 -34.88 -17.59
CA SER A 2 -29.42 -33.89 -17.22
C SER A 2 -29.51 -33.61 -15.72
N ASN A 3 -28.41 -33.78 -14.98
CA ASN A 3 -28.28 -33.42 -13.57
C ASN A 3 -28.70 -31.95 -13.38
N LEU A 4 -29.96 -31.71 -13.01
CA LEU A 4 -30.45 -30.40 -12.61
C LEU A 4 -29.87 -30.09 -11.24
N SER A 5 -28.70 -29.45 -11.21
CA SER A 5 -28.10 -28.95 -9.98
C SER A 5 -29.06 -27.98 -9.30
N ILE A 6 -29.47 -28.32 -8.07
CA ILE A 6 -30.37 -27.48 -7.27
C ILE A 6 -29.52 -26.43 -6.57
N HIS A 7 -29.83 -25.16 -6.81
CA HIS A 7 -29.13 -24.05 -6.19
C HIS A 7 -29.93 -23.56 -4.99
N TYR A 8 -29.35 -23.71 -3.79
CA TYR A 8 -29.99 -23.28 -2.55
C TYR A 8 -29.67 -21.81 -2.26
N PRO A 9 -30.66 -21.00 -1.87
CA PRO A 9 -30.37 -19.72 -1.23
C PRO A 9 -29.50 -19.95 0.02
N ARG A 10 -28.53 -19.06 0.29
CA ARG A 10 -27.50 -19.23 1.35
C ARG A 10 -28.05 -19.66 2.73
N ARG A 11 -29.18 -19.09 3.18
CA ARG A 11 -29.80 -19.43 4.48
C ARG A 11 -30.52 -20.79 4.50
N SER A 12 -30.62 -21.44 3.35
CA SER A 12 -31.26 -22.75 3.17
C SER A 12 -30.25 -23.85 2.83
N ALA A 13 -28.96 -23.52 2.65
CA ALA A 13 -27.93 -24.51 2.33
C ALA A 13 -27.67 -25.49 3.49
N ALA A 14 -27.71 -25.01 4.75
CA ALA A 14 -27.69 -25.89 5.93
C ALA A 14 -28.98 -26.74 6.06
N LYS A 15 -30.07 -26.33 5.38
CA LYS A 15 -31.32 -27.10 5.26
C LYS A 15 -31.37 -27.92 3.97
N ALA A 16 -30.30 -27.99 3.17
CA ALA A 16 -30.29 -28.78 1.94
C ALA A 16 -30.46 -30.29 2.22
N ALA A 17 -30.07 -30.75 3.41
CA ALA A 17 -30.36 -32.10 3.89
C ALA A 17 -31.83 -32.28 4.34
N ILE A 18 -32.53 -31.19 4.67
CA ILE A 18 -33.94 -31.19 5.06
C ILE A 18 -34.80 -31.01 3.80
N ALA A 19 -34.89 -32.12 3.07
CA ALA A 19 -35.98 -32.56 2.21
C ALA A 19 -36.36 -31.72 0.98
N LEU A 20 -35.72 -32.03 -0.15
CA LEU A 20 -36.34 -31.97 -1.49
C LEU A 20 -37.50 -32.96 -1.67
N THR A 21 -37.88 -33.66 -0.61
CA THR A 21 -39.01 -34.60 -0.61
C THR A 21 -40.26 -33.87 -1.09
N PRO A 22 -40.94 -34.38 -2.13
CA PRO A 22 -42.19 -33.80 -2.61
C PRO A 22 -43.20 -33.70 -1.46
N TRP A 23 -43.76 -32.50 -1.28
CA TRP A 23 -44.88 -32.29 -0.39
C TRP A 23 -46.16 -32.72 -1.12
N PRO A 24 -46.96 -33.67 -0.59
CA PRO A 24 -48.05 -34.31 -1.30
C PRO A 24 -49.30 -33.42 -1.35
N ALA A 25 -49.20 -32.30 -2.06
CA ALA A 25 -50.33 -31.43 -2.33
C ALA A 25 -50.15 -30.76 -3.70
N PRO A 26 -51.25 -30.50 -4.43
CA PRO A 26 -51.17 -29.85 -5.73
C PRO A 26 -50.57 -28.45 -5.61
N ILE A 27 -49.94 -28.01 -6.70
CA ILE A 27 -49.50 -26.63 -6.87
C ILE A 27 -50.75 -25.78 -7.18
N PRO A 28 -51.08 -24.77 -6.37
CA PRO A 28 -52.20 -23.88 -6.67
C PRO A 28 -52.00 -23.17 -8.03
N PRO A 29 -53.00 -23.14 -8.94
CA PRO A 29 -52.87 -22.49 -10.26
C PRO A 29 -52.45 -21.02 -10.19
N GLN A 30 -52.87 -20.33 -9.13
CA GLN A 30 -52.45 -18.95 -8.84
C GLN A 30 -50.94 -18.82 -8.58
N TRP A 31 -50.31 -19.78 -7.91
CA TRP A 31 -48.86 -19.76 -7.66
C TRP A 31 -48.10 -20.00 -8.96
N GLN A 32 -48.61 -20.86 -9.83
CA GLN A 32 -48.06 -21.04 -11.15
C GLN A 32 -48.09 -19.72 -11.94
N ARG A 33 -49.25 -19.06 -12.05
CA ARG A 33 -49.35 -17.75 -12.73
C ARG A 33 -48.39 -16.70 -12.15
N MET A 34 -48.29 -16.59 -10.82
CA MET A 34 -47.34 -15.67 -10.16
C MET A 34 -45.89 -15.99 -10.48
N ALA A 35 -45.51 -17.27 -10.49
CA ALA A 35 -44.15 -17.68 -10.84
C ALA A 35 -43.83 -17.27 -12.29
N GLN A 36 -44.77 -17.52 -13.21
CA GLN A 36 -44.58 -17.22 -14.63
C GLN A 36 -44.39 -15.73 -14.89
N GLN A 37 -45.20 -14.87 -14.25
CA GLN A 37 -45.04 -13.41 -14.30
C GLN A 37 -43.69 -12.95 -13.77
N LYS A 38 -43.10 -13.69 -12.83
CA LYS A 38 -41.81 -13.39 -12.19
C LYS A 38 -40.62 -14.08 -12.88
N GLY A 39 -40.83 -14.73 -14.03
CA GLY A 39 -39.76 -15.41 -14.78
C GLY A 39 -39.44 -16.84 -14.31
N PHE A 40 -40.36 -17.50 -13.61
CA PHE A 40 -40.19 -18.85 -13.07
C PHE A 40 -41.34 -19.80 -13.45
N THR A 41 -41.10 -21.09 -13.26
CA THR A 41 -42.12 -22.14 -13.29
C THR A 41 -42.07 -22.86 -11.94
N VAL A 42 -43.21 -23.03 -11.26
CA VAL A 42 -43.25 -23.89 -10.06
C VAL A 42 -43.19 -25.34 -10.54
N THR A 43 -42.20 -26.09 -10.07
CA THR A 43 -42.00 -27.49 -10.43
C THR A 43 -42.62 -28.40 -9.39
N ASP A 44 -42.32 -28.14 -8.12
CA ASP A 44 -42.76 -28.96 -7.00
C ASP A 44 -43.02 -28.11 -5.75
N ARG A 45 -43.82 -28.66 -4.84
CA ARG A 45 -43.82 -28.26 -3.43
C ARG A 45 -42.90 -29.22 -2.69
N VAL A 46 -42.01 -28.72 -1.84
CA VAL A 46 -40.93 -29.54 -1.26
C VAL A 46 -40.78 -29.28 0.23
N GLY A 47 -40.43 -30.30 1.01
CA GLY A 47 -40.13 -30.21 2.44
C GLY A 47 -41.36 -29.99 3.33
N ASP A 48 -42.07 -28.87 3.14
CA ASP A 48 -43.27 -28.52 3.90
C ASP A 48 -44.29 -27.76 3.04
N ARG A 49 -45.42 -27.37 3.65
CA ARG A 49 -46.47 -26.60 2.97
C ARG A 49 -46.04 -25.21 2.49
N TYR A 50 -44.91 -24.69 2.97
CA TYR A 50 -44.42 -23.33 2.76
C TYR A 50 -43.31 -23.22 1.73
N HIS A 51 -42.69 -24.31 1.27
CA HIS A 51 -41.59 -24.24 0.31
C HIS A 51 -42.01 -24.76 -1.07
N VAL A 52 -41.50 -24.09 -2.09
CA VAL A 52 -41.73 -24.39 -3.50
C VAL A 52 -40.40 -24.38 -4.25
N LEU A 53 -40.29 -25.25 -5.24
CA LEU A 53 -39.16 -25.33 -6.13
C LEU A 53 -39.46 -24.55 -7.41
N LEU A 54 -38.69 -23.49 -7.65
CA LEU A 54 -38.84 -22.60 -8.79
C LEU A 54 -37.78 -22.91 -9.83
N ARG A 55 -38.20 -23.24 -11.05
CA ARG A 55 -37.33 -23.32 -12.22
C ARG A 55 -37.26 -21.97 -12.90
N CYS A 56 -36.06 -21.40 -12.99
CA CYS A 56 -35.84 -20.15 -13.71
C CYS A 56 -36.05 -20.36 -15.21
N ARG A 57 -36.80 -19.47 -15.86
CA ARG A 57 -37.06 -19.54 -17.31
C ARG A 57 -35.86 -19.12 -18.15
N ASP A 58 -34.98 -18.29 -17.61
CA ASP A 58 -33.80 -17.80 -18.34
C ASP A 58 -32.66 -18.82 -18.35
N CYS A 59 -32.33 -19.39 -17.18
CA CYS A 59 -31.17 -20.28 -17.05
C CYS A 59 -31.53 -21.76 -16.80
N GLY A 60 -32.81 -22.07 -16.61
CA GLY A 60 -33.27 -23.43 -16.30
C GLY A 60 -32.95 -23.92 -14.88
N GLY A 61 -32.19 -23.17 -14.09
CA GLY A 61 -31.77 -23.56 -12.74
C GLY A 61 -32.92 -23.63 -11.74
N LEU A 62 -32.81 -24.54 -10.78
CA LEU A 62 -33.80 -24.74 -9.72
C LEU A 62 -33.40 -23.95 -8.47
N THR A 63 -34.35 -23.24 -7.87
CA THR A 63 -34.18 -22.50 -6.62
C THR A 63 -35.34 -22.80 -5.68
N MET A 64 -35.04 -23.27 -4.48
CA MET A 64 -36.05 -23.41 -3.43
C MET A 64 -36.38 -22.04 -2.85
N ALA A 65 -37.66 -21.70 -2.77
CA ALA A 65 -38.14 -20.44 -2.19
C ALA A 65 -39.34 -20.71 -1.27
N LYS A 66 -39.58 -19.78 -0.32
CA LYS A 66 -40.84 -19.79 0.42
C LYS A 66 -41.98 -19.37 -0.51
N ALA A 67 -43.11 -20.07 -0.46
CA ALA A 67 -44.36 -19.70 -1.11
C ALA A 67 -44.81 -18.28 -0.73
N TYR A 68 -44.49 -17.82 0.48
CA TYR A 68 -44.64 -16.42 0.85
C TYR A 68 -43.84 -15.48 -0.05
N THR A 69 -42.54 -15.72 -0.23
CA THR A 69 -41.67 -14.92 -1.11
C THR A 69 -42.19 -14.92 -2.55
N LEU A 70 -42.64 -16.06 -3.06
CA LEU A 70 -43.27 -16.13 -4.38
C LEU A 70 -44.50 -15.22 -4.49
N ARG A 71 -45.31 -15.12 -3.43
CA ARG A 71 -46.52 -14.30 -3.42
C ARG A 71 -46.24 -12.81 -3.24
N THR A 72 -45.28 -12.43 -2.39
CA THR A 72 -45.13 -11.04 -1.93
C THR A 72 -43.92 -10.29 -2.48
N ALA A 73 -42.93 -10.98 -3.06
CA ALA A 73 -41.69 -10.37 -3.53
C ALA A 73 -41.20 -11.00 -4.84
N GLN A 74 -40.10 -10.48 -5.40
CA GLN A 74 -39.42 -11.09 -6.54
C GLN A 74 -38.42 -12.15 -6.06
N PRO A 75 -38.62 -13.45 -6.32
CA PRO A 75 -37.62 -14.47 -6.04
C PRO A 75 -36.35 -14.23 -6.86
N LYS A 76 -35.18 -14.35 -6.22
CA LYS A 76 -33.90 -14.32 -6.92
C LYS A 76 -33.52 -15.73 -7.33
N CYS A 77 -33.13 -15.92 -8.59
CA CYS A 77 -32.59 -17.19 -9.05
C CYS A 77 -31.19 -17.41 -8.45
N ALA A 78 -31.03 -18.44 -7.63
CA ALA A 78 -29.74 -18.75 -7.00
C ALA A 78 -28.68 -19.15 -8.05
N ALA A 79 -29.08 -19.87 -9.10
CA ALA A 79 -28.20 -20.25 -10.20
C ALA A 79 -27.68 -19.04 -10.99
N CYS A 80 -28.55 -18.09 -11.36
CA CYS A 80 -28.12 -16.85 -12.01
C CYS A 80 -27.24 -16.02 -11.08
N GLY A 81 -27.55 -15.98 -9.78
CA GLY A 81 -26.72 -15.29 -8.79
C GLY A 81 -25.32 -15.88 -8.67
N ASP A 82 -25.19 -17.21 -8.63
CA ASP A 82 -23.90 -17.89 -8.58
C ASP A 82 -23.11 -17.72 -9.89
N ARG A 83 -23.78 -17.77 -11.03
CA ARG A 83 -23.17 -17.46 -12.34
C ARG A 83 -22.63 -16.03 -12.37
N ALA A 84 -23.44 -15.05 -11.99
CA ALA A 84 -23.03 -13.65 -11.94
C ALA A 84 -21.82 -13.42 -11.02
N LEU A 85 -21.75 -14.13 -9.88
CA LEU A 85 -20.57 -14.10 -9.02
C LEU A 85 -19.32 -14.68 -9.69
N ARG A 86 -19.45 -15.82 -10.38
CA ARG A 86 -18.35 -16.42 -11.13
C ARG A 86 -17.89 -15.53 -12.29
N ASP A 87 -18.81 -14.93 -13.02
CA ASP A 87 -18.51 -14.02 -14.13
C ASP A 87 -17.80 -12.77 -13.61
N THR A 88 -18.27 -12.19 -12.50
CA THR A 88 -17.61 -11.05 -11.84
C THR A 88 -16.21 -11.43 -11.36
N ALA A 89 -16.04 -12.62 -10.78
CA ALA A 89 -14.73 -13.11 -10.37
C ALA A 89 -13.79 -13.25 -11.57
N ALA A 90 -14.26 -13.87 -12.66
CA ALA A 90 -13.47 -14.06 -13.88
C ALA A 90 -13.02 -12.71 -14.47
N ALA A 91 -13.93 -11.72 -14.53
CA ALA A 91 -13.59 -10.36 -14.94
C ALA A 91 -12.54 -9.70 -14.03
N ALA A 92 -12.56 -10.01 -12.73
CA ALA A 92 -11.53 -9.61 -11.77
C ALA A 92 -10.25 -10.48 -11.80
N ARG A 93 -10.12 -11.42 -12.76
CA ARG A 93 -9.05 -12.42 -12.85
C ARG A 93 -8.94 -13.29 -11.59
N LEU A 94 -10.07 -13.60 -10.98
CA LEU A 94 -10.23 -14.47 -9.82
C LEU A 94 -11.09 -15.69 -10.19
N THR A 95 -10.86 -16.82 -9.53
CA THR A 95 -11.78 -17.97 -9.61
C THR A 95 -12.65 -18.00 -8.37
N PHE A 96 -13.98 -17.87 -8.51
CA PHE A 96 -14.90 -18.01 -7.38
C PHE A 96 -14.91 -19.46 -6.87
N LEU A 97 -14.68 -19.65 -5.57
CA LEU A 97 -14.70 -20.98 -4.95
C LEU A 97 -16.01 -21.21 -4.19
N ARG A 98 -16.31 -20.34 -3.23
CA ARG A 98 -17.47 -20.48 -2.35
C ARG A 98 -17.88 -19.14 -1.75
N ARG A 99 -19.15 -19.02 -1.36
CA ARG A 99 -19.56 -17.93 -0.46
C ARG A 99 -18.94 -18.16 0.91
N ASP A 100 -18.69 -17.06 1.62
CA ASP A 100 -18.29 -17.14 3.02
C ASP A 100 -19.45 -17.74 3.84
N ALA A 101 -19.16 -18.53 4.86
CA ALA A 101 -20.20 -19.18 5.67
C ALA A 101 -20.86 -18.20 6.64
N GLU A 102 -20.08 -17.28 7.20
CA GLU A 102 -20.45 -16.42 8.33
C GLU A 102 -20.94 -15.05 7.86
N ASP A 103 -20.32 -14.47 6.83
CA ASP A 103 -20.63 -13.11 6.36
C ASP A 103 -21.20 -13.07 4.93
N ARG A 104 -22.43 -12.53 4.77
CA ARG A 104 -23.13 -12.42 3.48
C ARG A 104 -22.45 -11.52 2.46
N HIS A 105 -21.60 -10.61 2.92
CA HIS A 105 -20.90 -9.64 2.10
C HIS A 105 -19.56 -10.19 1.58
N TYR A 106 -19.15 -11.39 2.00
CA TYR A 106 -17.87 -11.99 1.63
C TYR A 106 -18.01 -13.31 0.86
N ALA A 107 -16.97 -13.61 0.10
CA ALA A 107 -16.74 -14.88 -0.55
C ALA A 107 -15.24 -15.22 -0.59
N VAL A 108 -14.96 -16.49 -0.88
CA VAL A 108 -13.61 -17.02 -1.03
C VAL A 108 -13.35 -17.28 -2.52
N TYR A 109 -12.19 -16.81 -2.97
CA TYR A 109 -11.74 -16.86 -4.34
C TYR A 109 -10.33 -17.45 -4.42
N ARG A 110 -9.95 -18.01 -5.57
CA ARG A 110 -8.55 -18.31 -5.89
C ARG A 110 -7.97 -17.17 -6.72
N ALA A 111 -6.85 -16.63 -6.28
CA ALA A 111 -6.10 -15.61 -7.01
C ALA A 111 -5.20 -16.22 -8.11
N PRO A 112 -4.71 -15.44 -9.09
CA PRO A 112 -3.80 -15.93 -10.13
C PRO A 112 -2.51 -16.57 -9.60
N CYS A 113 -2.05 -16.12 -8.44
CA CYS A 113 -0.91 -16.69 -7.72
C CYS A 113 -1.22 -18.04 -7.04
N GLY A 114 -2.42 -18.61 -7.22
CA GLY A 114 -2.83 -19.90 -6.67
C GLY A 114 -3.44 -19.86 -5.27
N HIS A 115 -3.24 -18.77 -4.51
CA HIS A 115 -3.71 -18.63 -3.14
C HIS A 115 -5.23 -18.39 -3.01
N GLU A 116 -5.84 -18.91 -1.93
CA GLU A 116 -7.21 -18.54 -1.56
C GLU A 116 -7.25 -17.17 -0.89
N VAL A 117 -8.18 -16.32 -1.31
CA VAL A 117 -8.39 -14.98 -0.76
C VAL A 117 -9.86 -14.79 -0.37
N ARG A 118 -10.07 -14.35 0.87
CA ARG A 118 -11.39 -13.93 1.38
C ARG A 118 -11.60 -12.45 1.04
N ARG A 119 -12.63 -12.12 0.27
CA ARG A 119 -12.88 -10.75 -0.20
C ARG A 119 -14.36 -10.39 -0.14
N GLN A 120 -14.62 -9.09 0.06
CA GLN A 120 -15.96 -8.55 -0.05
C GLN A 120 -16.43 -8.62 -1.51
N LEU A 121 -17.71 -8.91 -1.72
CA LEU A 121 -18.30 -8.98 -3.06
C LEU A 121 -18.18 -7.64 -3.80
N GLU A 122 -18.43 -6.52 -3.11
CA GLU A 122 -18.32 -5.17 -3.68
C GLU A 122 -16.89 -4.82 -4.08
N LEU A 123 -15.89 -5.23 -3.29
CA LEU A 123 -14.49 -5.05 -3.65
C LEU A 123 -14.15 -5.80 -4.94
N VAL A 124 -14.63 -7.04 -5.10
CA VAL A 124 -14.42 -7.82 -6.32
C VAL A 124 -15.12 -7.19 -7.53
N GLN A 125 -16.30 -6.59 -7.35
CA GLN A 125 -16.96 -5.81 -8.41
C GLN A 125 -16.11 -4.60 -8.83
N ARG A 126 -15.51 -3.89 -7.86
CA ARG A 126 -14.60 -2.77 -8.16
C ARG A 126 -13.32 -3.24 -8.87
N ILE A 127 -12.79 -4.41 -8.52
CA ILE A 127 -11.64 -5.01 -9.25
C ILE A 127 -12.04 -5.36 -10.68
N ALA A 128 -13.20 -6.01 -10.88
CA ALA A 128 -13.72 -6.35 -12.20
C ALA A 128 -13.93 -5.10 -13.08
N ALA A 129 -14.32 -3.98 -12.47
CA ALA A 129 -14.45 -2.68 -13.14
C ALA A 129 -13.11 -1.93 -13.32
N GLY A 130 -11.97 -2.53 -12.96
CA GLY A 130 -10.65 -1.92 -13.08
C GLY A 130 -10.36 -0.76 -12.12
N LYS A 131 -11.23 -0.51 -11.13
CA LYS A 131 -11.09 0.63 -10.20
C LYS A 131 -10.03 0.41 -9.13
N VAL A 132 -9.71 -0.84 -8.83
CA VAL A 132 -8.73 -1.25 -7.82
C VAL A 132 -8.06 -2.55 -8.27
N GLN A 133 -6.82 -2.77 -7.83
CA GLN A 133 -6.10 -4.02 -8.14
C GLN A 133 -6.39 -5.11 -7.10
N VAL A 134 -6.28 -6.37 -7.53
CA VAL A 134 -6.29 -7.50 -6.62
C VAL A 134 -4.99 -7.56 -5.84
N ARG A 135 -5.09 -7.54 -4.51
CA ARG A 135 -3.96 -7.80 -3.62
C ARG A 135 -4.14 -9.17 -2.96
N CYS A 136 -3.17 -10.05 -3.10
CA CYS A 136 -3.08 -11.29 -2.33
C CYS A 136 -2.25 -11.03 -1.08
N GLU A 137 -2.80 -11.32 0.11
CA GLU A 137 -2.08 -11.05 1.36
C GLU A 137 -0.89 -12.00 1.53
N THR A 138 -1.01 -13.26 1.13
CA THR A 138 0.10 -14.22 1.19
C THR A 138 1.27 -13.79 0.32
N CYS A 139 1.03 -13.43 -0.95
CA CYS A 139 2.10 -12.95 -1.83
C CYS A 139 2.73 -11.66 -1.31
N PHE A 140 1.90 -10.75 -0.80
CA PHE A 140 2.39 -9.50 -0.23
C PHE A 140 3.28 -9.75 1.00
N GLN A 141 2.90 -10.66 1.89
CA GLN A 141 3.74 -11.02 3.05
C GLN A 141 5.04 -11.69 2.61
N ALA A 142 4.99 -12.56 1.59
CA ALA A 142 6.19 -13.18 1.02
C ALA A 142 7.13 -12.14 0.38
N GLU A 143 6.59 -11.16 -0.33
CA GLU A 143 7.36 -10.04 -0.91
C GLU A 143 8.03 -9.22 0.20
N VAL A 144 7.31 -8.85 1.25
CA VAL A 144 7.88 -8.10 2.38
C VAL A 144 8.96 -8.90 3.11
N ALA A 145 8.77 -10.21 3.28
CA ALA A 145 9.78 -11.08 3.85
C ALA A 145 11.03 -11.18 2.95
N ALA A 146 10.83 -11.26 1.62
CA ALA A 146 11.93 -11.28 0.66
C ALA A 146 12.69 -9.94 0.62
N GLU A 147 11.99 -8.81 0.70
CA GLU A 147 12.59 -7.47 0.86
C GLU A 147 13.49 -7.42 2.11
N ALA A 148 13.03 -7.98 3.23
CA ALA A 148 13.82 -8.04 4.45
C ALA A 148 15.08 -8.91 4.26
N ILE A 149 14.93 -10.11 3.71
CA ILE A 149 16.05 -11.04 3.48
C ILE A 149 17.10 -10.42 2.56
N ALA A 150 16.66 -9.73 1.50
CA ALA A 150 17.54 -9.02 0.57
C ALA A 150 18.39 -7.93 1.27
N GLN A 151 17.91 -7.39 2.39
CA GLN A 151 18.65 -6.42 3.21
C GLN A 151 19.46 -7.07 4.35
N GLY A 152 19.44 -8.40 4.48
CA GLY A 152 20.08 -9.11 5.60
C GLY A 152 19.23 -9.17 6.88
N TRP A 153 17.92 -8.99 6.76
CA TRP A 153 16.97 -8.98 7.86
C TRP A 153 15.92 -10.08 7.74
N GLN A 154 15.37 -10.50 8.87
CA GLN A 154 14.24 -11.40 8.96
C GLN A 154 13.01 -10.62 9.45
N LEU A 155 11.89 -10.74 8.74
CA LEU A 155 10.60 -10.24 9.23
C LEU A 155 10.11 -11.13 10.38
N LEU A 156 9.90 -10.54 11.57
CA LEU A 156 9.33 -11.26 12.73
C LEU A 156 7.81 -11.15 12.77
N GLY A 157 7.25 -10.00 12.36
CA GLY A 157 5.81 -9.81 12.43
C GLY A 157 5.32 -8.37 12.31
N PRO A 158 4.05 -8.11 12.65
CA PRO A 158 3.49 -6.77 12.71
C PRO A 158 4.23 -5.89 13.73
N ASP A 159 4.03 -4.58 13.62
CA ASP A 159 4.55 -3.66 14.62
C ASP A 159 3.90 -3.91 15.99
N PRO A 160 4.67 -4.11 17.08
CA PRO A 160 4.12 -4.30 18.43
C PRO A 160 3.26 -3.13 18.91
N ASP A 161 3.56 -1.92 18.43
CA ASP A 161 2.84 -0.68 18.76
C ASP A 161 1.62 -0.45 17.82
N GLY A 162 1.36 -1.36 16.88
CA GLY A 162 0.19 -1.31 16.01
C GLY A 162 0.28 -0.30 14.85
N HIS A 163 1.47 0.25 14.52
CA HIS A 163 1.59 1.12 13.36
C HIS A 163 1.70 0.33 12.06
N ASP A 164 0.68 0.42 11.20
CA ASP A 164 0.60 -0.30 9.92
C ASP A 164 1.80 -0.07 8.97
N GLY A 165 2.46 1.10 9.09
CA GLY A 165 3.64 1.47 8.30
C GLY A 165 4.95 0.82 8.78
N TYR A 166 4.95 0.22 9.97
CA TYR A 166 6.12 -0.38 10.61
C TYR A 166 5.97 -1.89 10.71
N ARG A 167 7.10 -2.57 10.86
CA ARG A 167 7.16 -4.01 11.16
C ARG A 167 8.33 -4.25 12.11
N LEU A 168 8.26 -5.35 12.85
CA LEU A 168 9.37 -5.83 13.65
C LEU A 168 10.25 -6.75 12.82
N TYR A 169 11.56 -6.48 12.82
CA TYR A 169 12.55 -7.27 12.10
C TYR A 169 13.70 -7.68 13.03
N ARG A 170 14.39 -8.76 12.67
CA ARG A 170 15.64 -9.21 13.29
C ARG A 170 16.79 -9.10 12.31
N HIS A 171 17.89 -8.50 12.72
CA HIS A 171 19.11 -8.44 11.92
C HIS A 171 19.92 -9.74 12.00
N GLY A 172 20.82 -9.97 11.05
CA GLY A 172 21.79 -11.08 11.12
C GLY A 172 22.64 -11.10 12.41
N CYS A 173 22.85 -9.96 13.07
CA CYS A 173 23.53 -9.90 14.37
C CYS A 173 22.66 -10.33 15.57
N GLY A 174 21.37 -10.61 15.34
CA GLY A 174 20.40 -10.97 16.38
C GLY A 174 19.62 -9.81 16.97
N HIS A 175 19.98 -8.55 16.68
CA HIS A 175 19.24 -7.39 17.17
C HIS A 175 17.85 -7.29 16.53
N GLU A 176 16.84 -6.99 17.34
CA GLU A 176 15.46 -6.79 16.90
C GLU A 176 15.08 -5.32 16.97
N GLN A 177 14.51 -4.78 15.89
CA GLN A 177 14.04 -3.41 15.89
C GLN A 177 12.87 -3.20 14.95
N ARG A 178 12.14 -2.12 15.23
CA ARG A 178 11.07 -1.62 14.38
C ARG A 178 11.68 -0.86 13.21
N VAL A 179 11.23 -1.19 12.00
CA VAL A 179 11.65 -0.47 10.78
C VAL A 179 10.41 -0.13 9.95
N ALA A 180 10.35 1.11 9.46
CA ALA A 180 9.32 1.50 8.51
C ALA A 180 9.46 0.67 7.23
N ARG A 181 8.36 0.14 6.70
CA ARG A 181 8.37 -0.71 5.49
C ARG A 181 9.04 -0.04 4.30
N VAL A 182 8.83 1.27 4.14
CA VAL A 182 9.47 2.05 3.07
C VAL A 182 10.99 2.11 3.22
N ASN A 183 11.51 2.16 4.45
CA ASN A 183 12.94 2.16 4.71
C ASN A 183 13.53 0.77 4.47
N MET A 184 12.85 -0.29 4.91
CA MET A 184 13.23 -1.68 4.61
C MET A 184 13.40 -1.89 3.11
N ARG A 185 12.40 -1.50 2.31
CA ARG A 185 12.45 -1.62 0.84
C ARG A 185 13.57 -0.80 0.20
N THR A 186 13.93 0.35 0.77
CA THR A 186 14.92 1.28 0.18
C THR A 186 16.34 1.09 0.74
N GLY A 187 16.54 0.23 1.75
CA GLY A 187 17.82 0.11 2.46
C GLY A 187 18.18 1.33 3.32
N ARG A 188 17.24 2.26 3.54
CA ARG A 188 17.49 3.53 4.26
C ARG A 188 17.30 3.39 5.77
N PHE A 189 18.06 2.50 6.38
CA PHE A 189 18.05 2.23 7.82
C PHE A 189 19.36 1.54 8.20
N ALA A 190 19.57 1.34 9.50
CA ALA A 190 20.75 0.65 10.04
C ALA A 190 20.34 -0.20 11.24
N CYS A 191 21.09 -1.27 11.50
CA CYS A 191 20.95 -2.06 12.71
C CYS A 191 21.44 -1.29 13.94
N ALA A 192 20.56 -0.96 14.89
CA ALA A 192 20.95 -0.27 16.11
C ALA A 192 21.82 -1.13 17.06
N GLY A 193 21.96 -2.43 16.81
CA GLY A 193 22.78 -3.35 17.61
C GLY A 193 24.19 -3.60 17.09
N CYS A 194 24.45 -3.47 15.79
CA CYS A 194 25.79 -3.76 15.22
C CYS A 194 26.22 -2.85 14.06
N ASP A 195 25.29 -2.13 13.43
CA ASP A 195 25.67 -1.11 12.47
C ASP A 195 25.87 0.18 13.24
N ALA A 196 27.06 0.75 13.13
CA ALA A 196 27.27 2.14 13.56
C ALA A 196 26.48 3.14 12.66
N GLY A 197 25.79 2.61 11.65
CA GLY A 197 24.80 3.27 10.79
C GLY A 197 25.41 4.27 9.81
N TRP A 198 24.54 4.89 9.00
CA TRP A 198 24.85 6.07 8.16
C TRP A 198 25.60 7.19 8.92
N ALA A 199 25.51 7.16 10.25
CA ALA A 199 26.12 8.11 11.16
C ALA A 199 27.61 7.83 11.42
N ALA A 200 28.16 6.65 11.13
CA ALA A 200 29.55 6.31 11.42
C ALA A 200 30.47 6.26 10.20
N GLU A 201 29.92 6.28 8.98
CA GLU A 201 30.73 6.31 7.76
C GLU A 201 31.35 7.71 7.52
N PRO A 202 32.57 7.78 6.93
CA PRO A 202 33.18 9.03 6.53
C PRO A 202 32.22 9.89 5.69
N ASN A 203 32.13 11.16 6.05
CA ASN A 203 31.20 12.11 5.45
C ASN A 203 31.95 13.36 5.02
N ARG A 204 31.25 14.34 4.46
CA ARG A 204 31.82 15.64 4.09
C ARG A 204 30.86 16.73 4.46
N ILE A 205 31.35 17.82 5.04
CA ILE A 205 30.62 19.09 5.04
C ILE A 205 31.07 19.83 3.79
N TYR A 206 30.12 20.38 3.04
CA TYR A 206 30.39 21.01 1.76
C TYR A 206 29.74 22.39 1.67
N LEU A 207 30.36 23.25 0.85
CA LEU A 207 29.80 24.52 0.41
C LEU A 207 29.61 24.48 -1.11
N MET A 208 28.41 24.79 -1.56
CA MET A 208 28.04 24.79 -2.98
C MET A 208 27.51 26.14 -3.43
N ARG A 209 27.82 26.53 -4.66
CA ARG A 209 27.21 27.65 -5.39
C ARG A 209 26.12 27.11 -6.30
N LEU A 210 24.97 27.77 -6.30
CA LEU A 210 23.84 27.44 -7.15
C LEU A 210 23.35 28.71 -7.82
N ASP A 211 23.12 28.66 -9.13
CA ASP A 211 22.37 29.70 -9.84
C ASP A 211 20.90 29.29 -9.94
N LEU A 212 20.04 30.03 -9.24
CA LEU A 212 18.61 29.75 -9.14
C LEU A 212 17.81 30.77 -9.93
N GLU A 213 17.01 30.28 -10.87
CA GLU A 213 16.10 31.11 -11.66
C GLU A 213 15.15 31.93 -10.77
N GLY A 214 15.11 33.24 -10.98
CA GLY A 214 14.27 34.17 -10.22
C GLY A 214 14.81 34.55 -8.84
N VAL A 215 15.90 33.92 -8.37
CA VAL A 215 16.54 34.21 -7.07
C VAL A 215 17.97 34.73 -7.25
N GLY A 216 18.66 34.27 -8.30
CA GLY A 216 20.07 34.57 -8.57
C GLY A 216 21.02 33.57 -7.91
N VAL A 217 22.28 33.98 -7.76
CA VAL A 217 23.33 33.14 -7.18
C VAL A 217 23.12 33.01 -5.67
N VAL A 218 23.11 31.77 -5.19
CA VAL A 218 23.00 31.42 -3.77
C VAL A 218 24.07 30.41 -3.39
N VAL A 219 24.30 30.25 -2.08
CA VAL A 219 25.18 29.22 -1.54
C VAL A 219 24.46 28.28 -0.59
N LYS A 220 24.83 27.00 -0.63
CA LYS A 220 24.32 25.96 0.28
C LYS A 220 25.47 25.38 1.09
N LEU A 221 25.30 25.41 2.42
CA LEU A 221 26.05 24.55 3.34
C LEU A 221 25.25 23.26 3.55
N GLY A 222 25.92 22.12 3.57
CA GLY A 222 25.29 20.86 3.91
C GLY A 222 26.29 19.75 4.15
N HIS A 223 25.81 18.57 4.56
CA HIS A 223 26.67 17.38 4.70
C HIS A 223 26.29 16.25 3.74
N SER A 224 27.24 15.47 3.22
CA SER A 224 26.97 14.30 2.37
C SER A 224 28.18 13.37 2.25
N ARG A 225 27.94 12.06 2.09
CA ARG A 225 28.99 11.09 1.72
C ARG A 225 29.54 11.34 0.32
N LEU A 226 28.68 11.78 -0.60
CA LEU A 226 29.00 12.06 -2.00
C LEU A 226 28.33 13.38 -2.42
N PRO A 227 28.95 14.54 -2.13
CA PRO A 227 28.40 15.86 -2.48
C PRO A 227 28.02 15.97 -3.97
N LEU A 228 28.88 15.49 -4.89
CA LEU A 228 28.64 15.52 -6.34
C LEU A 228 27.47 14.62 -6.79
N SER A 229 27.21 13.50 -6.12
CA SER A 229 26.01 12.68 -6.41
C SER A 229 24.76 13.34 -5.84
N ARG A 230 24.85 13.98 -4.68
CA ARG A 230 23.75 14.72 -4.06
C ARG A 230 23.33 15.91 -4.93
N MET A 231 24.30 16.56 -5.57
CA MET A 231 24.15 17.64 -6.57
C MET A 231 23.17 17.26 -7.69
N ARG A 232 23.31 16.06 -8.27
CA ARG A 232 22.50 15.63 -9.44
C ARG A 232 21.06 15.21 -9.10
N TYR A 233 20.82 14.67 -7.90
CA TYR A 233 19.54 14.02 -7.60
C TYR A 233 18.63 14.79 -6.65
N GLN A 234 19.14 15.65 -5.76
CA GLN A 234 18.29 16.32 -4.76
C GLN A 234 17.72 17.66 -5.20
N LEU A 235 18.42 18.40 -6.06
CA LEU A 235 18.04 19.77 -6.37
C LEU A 235 17.06 19.89 -7.55
N GLY A 236 16.83 18.82 -8.32
CA GLY A 236 15.93 18.86 -9.49
C GLY A 236 16.37 19.88 -10.55
N LEU A 237 17.62 20.34 -10.48
CA LEU A 237 18.19 21.37 -11.33
C LEU A 237 18.68 20.73 -12.63
N ASP A 238 18.41 21.41 -13.74
CA ASP A 238 18.90 21.06 -15.08
C ASP A 238 20.45 20.88 -15.05
N PRO A 239 21.01 19.81 -15.66
CA PRO A 239 22.45 19.62 -15.78
C PRO A 239 23.21 20.81 -16.39
N GLU A 240 22.55 21.68 -17.15
CA GLU A 240 23.15 22.91 -17.69
C GLU A 240 23.19 24.09 -16.70
N ARG A 241 22.52 24.00 -15.54
CA ARG A 241 22.59 25.04 -14.50
C ARG A 241 23.96 25.02 -13.83
N ARG A 242 24.56 26.21 -13.67
CA ARG A 242 25.87 26.44 -13.05
C ARG A 242 25.83 26.09 -11.56
N GLN A 243 26.13 24.83 -11.27
CA GLN A 243 26.31 24.32 -9.91
C GLN A 243 27.80 24.06 -9.70
N GLU A 244 28.34 24.57 -8.60
CA GLU A 244 29.77 24.49 -8.31
C GLU A 244 29.97 24.04 -6.87
N LEU A 245 30.77 22.99 -6.66
CA LEU A 245 31.28 22.63 -5.35
C LEU A 245 32.46 23.56 -5.04
N ILE A 246 32.28 24.47 -4.10
CA ILE A 246 33.22 25.54 -3.82
C ILE A 246 34.25 25.13 -2.74
N HIS A 247 33.82 24.30 -1.78
CA HIS A 247 34.66 23.80 -0.69
C HIS A 247 34.10 22.49 -0.13
N GLU A 248 34.97 21.63 0.40
CA GLU A 248 34.58 20.43 1.14
C GLU A 248 35.60 20.08 2.23
N VAL A 249 35.10 19.75 3.42
CA VAL A 249 35.91 19.25 4.55
C VAL A 249 35.50 17.81 4.85
N ARG A 250 36.49 16.91 4.95
CA ARG A 250 36.25 15.49 5.27
C ARG A 250 35.94 15.35 6.75
N MET A 251 34.90 14.58 7.05
CA MET A 251 34.46 14.28 8.40
C MET A 251 34.66 12.79 8.68
N PRO A 252 35.13 12.42 9.88
CA PRO A 252 35.31 11.02 10.28
C PRO A 252 34.01 10.22 10.20
N SER A 253 32.88 10.88 10.47
CA SER A 253 31.57 10.24 10.51
C SER A 253 30.43 11.18 10.09
N GLY A 254 29.31 10.60 9.65
CA GLY A 254 28.07 11.34 9.40
C GLY A 254 27.48 12.01 10.65
N HIS A 255 27.70 11.43 11.83
CA HIS A 255 27.26 11.97 13.12
C HIS A 255 27.98 13.28 13.43
N GLU A 256 29.30 13.28 13.28
CA GLU A 256 30.10 14.48 13.47
C GLU A 256 29.79 15.53 12.42
N ALA A 257 29.61 15.12 11.15
CA ALA A 257 29.21 16.04 10.10
C ALA A 257 27.88 16.72 10.41
N LEU A 258 26.86 15.97 10.84
CA LEU A 258 25.54 16.52 11.21
C LEU A 258 25.63 17.43 12.44
N ARG A 259 26.37 17.03 13.48
CA ARG A 259 26.55 17.82 14.70
C ARG A 259 27.22 19.16 14.40
N VAL A 260 28.30 19.13 13.62
CA VAL A 260 29.06 20.33 13.23
C VAL A 260 28.24 21.21 12.30
N GLU A 261 27.61 20.65 11.26
CA GLU A 261 26.73 21.39 10.33
C GLU A 261 25.59 22.11 11.07
N ARG A 262 24.90 21.42 11.99
CA ARG A 262 23.87 22.06 12.84
C ARG A 262 24.42 23.21 13.67
N GLY A 263 25.62 23.04 14.24
CA GLY A 263 26.32 24.09 14.98
C GLY A 263 26.64 25.30 14.11
N MET A 264 27.11 25.07 12.88
CA MET A 264 27.37 26.13 11.89
C MET A 264 26.09 26.87 11.53
N HIS A 265 24.99 26.17 11.24
CA HIS A 265 23.71 26.83 10.95
C HIS A 265 23.18 27.64 12.13
N ALA A 266 23.28 27.14 13.35
CA ALA A 266 22.90 27.88 14.55
C ALA A 266 23.76 29.14 14.76
N ARG A 267 25.03 29.11 14.36
CA ARG A 267 25.92 30.28 14.38
C ARG A 267 25.55 31.28 13.28
N LEU A 268 25.37 30.81 12.04
CA LEU A 268 24.99 31.64 10.89
C LEU A 268 23.64 32.34 11.09
N LEU A 269 22.66 31.66 11.68
CA LEU A 269 21.35 32.26 12.01
C LEU A 269 21.45 33.38 13.05
N ARG A 270 22.49 33.39 13.89
CA ARG A 270 22.74 34.48 14.85
C ARG A 270 23.56 35.61 14.26
N GLU A 271 24.54 35.29 13.40
CA GLU A 271 25.48 36.27 12.85
C GLU A 271 24.96 36.97 11.59
N ILE A 272 24.29 36.23 10.70
CA ILE A 272 23.85 36.71 9.38
C ILE A 272 22.42 36.27 9.04
N PRO A 273 21.42 36.51 9.92
CA PRO A 273 20.03 36.10 9.67
C PRO A 273 19.46 36.68 8.36
N ASP A 274 19.85 37.91 7.99
CA ASP A 274 19.35 38.61 6.81
C ASP A 274 19.84 38.01 5.48
N LEU A 275 20.89 37.19 5.53
CA LEU A 275 21.44 36.51 4.36
C LEU A 275 20.83 35.13 4.14
N VAL A 276 19.89 34.68 4.98
CA VAL A 276 19.12 33.46 4.73
C VAL A 276 18.13 33.71 3.61
N VAL A 277 18.06 32.80 2.63
CA VAL A 277 17.05 32.92 1.57
C VAL A 277 15.68 32.50 2.10
N PRO A 278 14.65 33.35 1.99
CA PRO A 278 13.30 33.02 2.44
C PRO A 278 12.73 31.80 1.71
N ARG A 279 11.94 31.00 2.42
CA ARG A 279 11.38 29.75 1.90
C ARG A 279 10.53 29.98 0.65
N GLU A 280 9.78 31.07 0.62
CA GLU A 280 8.88 31.46 -0.47
C GLU A 280 9.65 31.65 -1.78
N ALA A 281 10.85 32.22 -1.71
CA ALA A 281 11.73 32.41 -2.87
C ALA A 281 12.26 31.06 -3.40
N LEU A 282 12.58 30.12 -2.51
CA LEU A 282 13.05 28.78 -2.89
C LEU A 282 11.93 27.93 -3.51
N GLU A 283 10.71 28.05 -2.98
CA GLU A 283 9.52 27.39 -3.55
C GLU A 283 9.17 27.94 -4.94
N ALA A 284 9.27 29.26 -5.13
CA ALA A 284 9.12 29.90 -6.44
C ALA A 284 10.17 29.41 -7.44
N ALA A 285 11.41 29.18 -6.99
CA ALA A 285 12.49 28.59 -7.78
C ALA A 285 12.35 27.07 -8.02
N ARG A 286 11.29 26.44 -7.49
CA ARG A 286 10.95 25.01 -7.64
C ARG A 286 12.06 24.04 -7.20
N ILE A 287 12.82 24.40 -6.17
CA ILE A 287 13.82 23.49 -5.59
C ILE A 287 13.24 22.69 -4.42
N ASN A 288 13.70 21.45 -4.26
CA ASN A 288 13.24 20.57 -3.17
C ASN A 288 13.88 20.87 -1.81
N VAL A 289 14.90 21.73 -1.77
CA VAL A 289 15.63 22.09 -0.55
C VAL A 289 15.16 23.46 -0.07
N THR A 290 14.50 23.50 1.08
CA THR A 290 13.81 24.71 1.57
C THR A 290 14.51 25.37 2.76
N ARG A 291 15.71 24.91 3.12
CA ARG A 291 16.51 25.39 4.27
C ARG A 291 17.98 25.35 3.93
N GLU A 292 18.79 26.04 4.75
CA GLU A 292 20.26 26.02 4.67
C GLU A 292 20.79 26.62 3.36
N ILE A 293 20.00 27.52 2.75
CA ILE A 293 20.35 28.28 1.56
C ILE A 293 20.56 29.73 1.97
N TYR A 294 21.68 30.30 1.56
CA TYR A 294 22.08 31.66 1.87
C TYR A 294 22.33 32.44 0.58
N ARG A 295 22.20 33.77 0.64
CA ARG A 295 22.56 34.65 -0.48
C ARG A 295 24.07 34.59 -0.76
N ALA A 296 24.49 34.93 -1.98
CA ALA A 296 25.89 34.86 -2.40
C ALA A 296 26.86 35.62 -1.47
N GLU A 297 26.40 36.72 -0.87
CA GLU A 297 27.17 37.56 0.06
C GLU A 297 27.60 36.81 1.33
N ALA A 298 26.94 35.70 1.67
CA ALA A 298 27.29 34.88 2.82
C ALA A 298 28.53 34.01 2.57
N GLU A 299 28.92 33.80 1.30
CA GLU A 299 29.98 32.86 0.92
C GLU A 299 31.30 33.04 1.70
N PRO A 300 31.87 34.25 1.83
CA PRO A 300 33.13 34.43 2.54
C PRO A 300 33.04 33.97 4.00
N ARG A 301 31.88 34.19 4.64
CA ARG A 301 31.66 33.78 6.02
C ARG A 301 31.52 32.27 6.15
N LEU A 302 30.77 31.64 5.25
CA LEU A 302 30.62 30.18 5.23
C LEU A 302 31.96 29.49 4.95
N ARG A 303 32.78 30.05 4.06
CA ARG A 303 34.14 29.55 3.78
C ARG A 303 35.03 29.62 5.02
N SER A 304 35.06 30.76 5.70
CA SER A 304 35.82 30.92 6.95
C SER A 304 35.41 29.89 8.02
N LEU A 305 34.12 29.54 8.13
CA LEU A 305 33.69 28.48 9.06
C LEU A 305 34.21 27.09 8.68
N LEU A 306 34.37 26.81 7.38
CA LEU A 306 34.95 25.55 6.89
C LEU A 306 36.46 25.52 7.07
N ASP A 307 37.14 26.65 6.85
CA ASP A 307 38.58 26.77 7.08
C ASP A 307 38.90 26.58 8.57
N ASP A 308 38.15 27.24 9.47
CA ASP A 308 38.25 27.05 10.94
C ASP A 308 38.04 25.57 11.34
N LEU A 309 37.14 24.86 10.66
CA LEU A 309 36.87 23.44 10.90
C LEU A 309 38.01 22.56 10.40
N GLU A 310 38.54 22.84 9.23
CA GLU A 310 39.65 22.09 8.63
C GLU A 310 40.91 22.22 9.50
N ASP A 311 41.21 23.42 9.99
CA ASP A 311 42.31 23.68 10.93
C ASP A 311 42.12 22.92 12.25
N ALA A 312 40.90 22.92 12.79
CA ALA A 312 40.57 22.21 14.04
C ALA A 312 40.70 20.68 13.91
N ILE A 313 40.43 20.12 12.73
CA ILE A 313 40.60 18.69 12.45
C ILE A 313 42.08 18.36 12.21
N GLY A 314 42.82 19.22 11.49
CA GLY A 314 44.23 19.03 11.16
C GLY A 314 45.19 19.16 12.35
N THR A 315 44.82 19.94 13.36
CA THR A 315 45.60 20.11 14.61
C THR A 315 45.33 19.01 15.65
N GLY A 316 44.35 18.13 15.41
CA GLY A 316 43.94 17.05 16.32
C GLY A 316 44.31 15.63 15.87
N SER A 317 45.14 15.47 14.82
CA SER A 317 45.66 14.17 14.33
C SER A 317 47.09 13.92 14.75
#